data_AF-A0A1Z9HE25-F1
#
_entry.id   AF-A0A1Z9HE25-F1
#
_cell.length_a   1.000
_cell.length_b   1.000
_cell.length_c   1.000
_cell.angle_alpha   90.00
_cell.angle_beta   90.00
_cell.angle_gamma   90.00
#
_symmetry.space_group_name_H-M   'P 1'
#
loop_
_entity.id
_entity.type
_entity.pdbx_description
1 polymer ?
#
loop_
_entity_poly.entity_id
_entity_poly.type
_entity_poly.pdbx_seq_one_letter_code
_entity_poly.pdbx_strand_id
1 'polypeptide(L)'
;RDTELKKLGAELKKKVEIFDRDQAILTNEEKKKVQREMSDLERDLQRKQREAREDLNQRKNEELAAVVEKARAVIKNLAESEKFDLIVENAVYAAPSVNITGKVIKALNAKK
;
A
#
# COMPACT_ATOMS: atom_id res chain seq x y z
N ARG A 1 1.27 -7.54 -12.38
CA ARG A 1 1.28 -6.11 -12.00
C ARG A 1 2.70 -5.64 -11.70
N ASP A 2 3.36 -6.11 -10.63
CA ASP A 2 4.75 -5.69 -10.33
C ASP A 2 5.77 -6.07 -11.41
N THR A 3 5.64 -7.26 -12.00
CA THR A 3 6.48 -7.73 -13.10
C THR A 3 6.35 -6.85 -14.34
N GLU A 4 5.15 -6.34 -14.60
CA GLU A 4 4.85 -5.47 -15.74
C GLU A 4 5.38 -4.05 -15.51
N LEU A 5 5.23 -3.51 -14.29
CA LEU A 5 5.83 -2.23 -13.89
C LEU A 5 7.36 -2.26 -14.00
N LYS A 6 7.99 -3.35 -13.55
CA LYS A 6 9.43 -3.56 -13.70
C LYS A 6 9.85 -3.64 -15.17
N LYS A 7 9.07 -4.34 -16.00
CA LYS A 7 9.33 -4.44 -17.45
C LYS A 7 9.25 -3.08 -18.13
N LEU A 8 8.20 -2.30 -17.89
CA LEU A 8 8.04 -0.94 -18.43
C LEU A 8 9.14 0.00 -17.97
N GLY A 9 9.53 -0.06 -16.68
CA GLY A 9 10.64 0.73 -16.16
C GLY A 9 11.98 0.36 -16.80
N ALA A 10 12.24 -0.93 -17.01
CA ALA A 10 13.45 -1.40 -17.68
C ALA A 10 13.47 -1.02 -19.17
N GLU A 11 12.31 -1.08 -19.84
CA GLU A 11 12.16 -0.68 -21.24
C GLU A 11 12.39 0.82 -21.42
N LEU A 12 11.79 1.65 -20.57
CA LEU A 12 12.00 3.10 -20.58
C LEU A 12 13.48 3.43 -20.33
N LYS A 13 14.10 2.83 -19.32
CA LYS A 13 15.52 3.03 -19.02
C LYS A 13 16.41 2.66 -20.21
N LYS A 14 16.15 1.51 -20.84
CA LYS A 14 16.89 1.06 -22.02
C LYS A 14 16.72 2.03 -23.19
N LYS A 15 15.51 2.54 -23.44
CA LYS A 15 15.26 3.54 -24.49
C LYS A 15 16.00 4.85 -24.23
N VAL A 16 16.06 5.32 -22.98
CA VAL A 16 16.83 6.50 -22.59
C VAL A 16 18.33 6.28 -22.85
N GLU A 17 18.88 5.14 -22.42
CA GLU A 17 20.31 4.81 -22.64
C GLU A 17 20.68 4.71 -24.13
N ILE A 18 19.79 4.18 -24.97
CA ILE A 18 19.98 4.12 -26.43
C ILE A 18 19.90 5.53 -27.03
N PHE A 19 18.89 6.31 -26.64
CA PHE A 19 18.71 7.68 -27.14
C PHE A 19 19.90 8.57 -26.77
N ASP A 20 20.38 8.50 -25.53
CA ASP A 20 21.52 9.30 -25.07
C ASP A 20 22.81 9.01 -25.85
N ARG A 21 23.00 7.74 -26.26
CA ARG A 21 24.13 7.29 -27.07
C ARG A 21 24.01 7.72 -28.54
N ASP A 22 22.83 7.54 -29.13
CA ASP A 22 22.64 7.62 -30.57
C ASP A 22 22.11 9.00 -31.01
N GLN A 23 21.71 9.88 -30.09
CA GLN A 23 21.16 11.21 -30.43
C GLN A 23 22.08 12.06 -31.32
N ALA A 24 23.40 11.88 -31.30
CA ALA A 24 24.30 12.64 -32.16
C ALA A 24 24.19 12.25 -33.64
N ILE A 25 23.76 11.01 -33.94
CA ILE A 25 23.66 10.47 -35.30
C ILE A 25 22.22 10.45 -35.84
N LEU A 26 21.22 10.67 -34.99
CA LEU A 26 19.81 10.73 -35.39
C LEU A 26 19.44 12.06 -36.05
N THR A 27 18.54 11.99 -37.03
CA THR A 27 17.88 13.17 -37.61
C THR A 27 16.91 13.81 -36.61
N ASN A 28 16.53 15.06 -36.86
CA ASN A 28 15.55 15.77 -36.01
C ASN A 28 14.19 15.06 -35.96
N GLU A 29 13.77 14.41 -37.06
CA GLU A 29 12.50 13.69 -37.12
C GLU A 29 12.55 12.40 -36.29
N GLU A 30 13.63 11.63 -36.39
CA GLU A 30 13.84 10.42 -35.59
C GLU A 30 13.94 10.74 -34.10
N LYS A 31 14.66 11.82 -33.74
CA LYS A 31 14.71 12.30 -32.35
C LYS A 31 13.32 12.57 -31.79
N LYS A 32 12.50 13.30 -32.56
CA LYS A 32 11.14 13.64 -32.16
C LYS A 32 10.27 12.41 -31.99
N LYS A 33 10.44 11.39 -32.84
CA LYS A 33 9.73 10.11 -32.72
C LYS A 33 10.13 9.37 -31.44
N VAL A 34 11.43 9.21 -31.17
CA VAL A 34 11.93 8.52 -29.97
C VAL A 34 11.51 9.26 -28.70
N GLN A 35 11.60 10.59 -28.67
CA GLN A 35 11.15 11.40 -27.53
C GLN A 35 9.65 11.25 -27.25
N ARG A 36 8.81 11.17 -28.30
CA ARG A 36 7.37 10.89 -28.13
C ARG A 36 7.15 9.50 -27.52
N GLU A 37 7.81 8.48 -28.06
CA GLU A 37 7.70 7.12 -27.53
C GLU A 37 8.15 7.01 -26.07
N MET A 38 9.23 7.71 -25.68
CA MET A 38 9.69 7.78 -24.30
C MET A 38 8.67 8.48 -23.40
N SER A 39 8.12 9.62 -23.84
CA SER A 39 7.05 10.33 -23.11
C SER A 39 5.80 9.47 -22.93
N ASP A 40 5.41 8.69 -23.95
CA ASP A 40 4.25 7.83 -23.88
C ASP A 40 4.46 6.66 -22.91
N LEU A 41 5.64 6.03 -22.95
CA LEU A 41 6.03 4.99 -21.99
C LEU A 41 6.11 5.52 -20.56
N GLU A 42 6.64 6.73 -20.36
CA GLU A 42 6.72 7.35 -19.05
C GLU A 42 5.32 7.63 -18.48
N ARG A 43 4.39 8.14 -19.30
CA ARG A 43 3.00 8.36 -18.90
C ARG A 43 2.29 7.05 -18.54
N ASP A 44 2.50 5.99 -19.33
CA ASP A 44 1.94 4.67 -19.03
C ASP A 44 2.48 4.12 -17.72
N LEU A 45 3.80 4.19 -17.51
CA LEU A 45 4.46 3.74 -16.29
C LEU A 45 3.92 4.50 -15.06
N GLN A 46 3.85 5.83 -15.12
CA GLN A 46 3.33 6.63 -14.02
C GLN A 46 1.86 6.32 -13.71
N ARG A 47 1.03 6.12 -14.75
CA ARG A 47 -0.38 5.75 -14.57
C ARG A 47 -0.50 4.40 -13.86
N LYS A 48 0.18 3.36 -14.36
CA LYS A 48 0.15 2.02 -13.76
C LYS A 48 0.75 1.99 -12.35
N GLN A 49 1.76 2.82 -12.08
CA GLN A 49 2.32 2.95 -10.72
C GLN A 49 1.30 3.54 -9.74
N ARG A 50 0.52 4.54 -10.14
CA ARG A 50 -0.55 5.11 -9.32
C ARG A 50 -1.63 4.06 -9.05
N GLU A 51 -2.14 3.43 -10.10
CA GLU A 51 -3.15 2.37 -9.99
C GLU A 51 -2.70 1.23 -9.06
N ALA A 52 -1.44 0.78 -9.18
CA ALA A 52 -0.91 -0.27 -8.31
C ALA A 52 -0.80 0.18 -6.85
N ARG A 53 -0.40 1.44 -6.59
CA ARG A 53 -0.33 1.98 -5.23
C ARG A 53 -1.73 2.14 -4.61
N GLU A 54 -2.69 2.58 -5.41
CA GLU A 54 -4.09 2.73 -4.99
C GLU A 54 -4.71 1.37 -4.65
N ASP A 55 -4.55 0.37 -5.52
CA ASP A 55 -5.00 -1.01 -5.29
C ASP A 55 -4.37 -1.62 -4.03
N LEU A 56 -3.06 -1.43 -3.82
CA LEU A 56 -2.38 -1.89 -2.60
C LEU A 56 -2.89 -1.18 -1.35
N ASN A 57 -3.08 0.14 -1.40
CA ASN A 57 -3.58 0.91 -0.27
C ASN A 57 -5.03 0.53 0.06
N GLN A 58 -5.88 0.34 -0.96
CA GLN A 58 -7.24 -0.10 -0.79
C GLN A 58 -7.30 -1.46 -0.10
N ARG A 59 -6.60 -2.46 -0.64
CA ARG A 59 -6.55 -3.81 -0.06
C ARG A 59 -5.99 -3.81 1.36
N LYS A 60 -4.93 -3.02 1.62
CA LYS A 60 -4.38 -2.87 2.97
C LYS A 60 -5.41 -2.29 3.93
N ASN A 61 -6.18 -1.29 3.51
CA ASN A 61 -7.22 -0.69 4.34
C ASN A 61 -8.39 -1.66 4.59
N GLU A 62 -8.78 -2.45 3.59
CA GLU A 62 -9.81 -3.49 3.71
C GLU A 62 -9.40 -4.58 4.72
N GLU A 63 -8.19 -5.11 4.60
CA GLU A 63 -7.65 -6.10 5.54
C GLU A 63 -7.52 -5.52 6.95
N LEU A 64 -7.04 -4.27 7.06
CA LEU A 64 -6.93 -3.60 8.36
C LEU A 64 -8.31 -3.39 8.99
N ALA A 65 -9.31 -2.98 8.21
CA ALA A 65 -10.68 -2.81 8.67
C ALA A 65 -11.26 -4.14 9.17
N ALA A 66 -11.03 -5.24 8.44
CA ALA A 66 -11.46 -6.57 8.87
C ALA A 66 -10.83 -7.01 10.20
N VAL A 67 -9.55 -6.68 10.44
CA VAL A 67 -8.87 -6.94 11.72
C VAL A 67 -9.45 -6.09 12.84
N VAL A 68 -9.69 -4.80 12.59
CA VAL A 68 -10.31 -3.89 13.57
C VAL A 68 -11.71 -4.35 13.95
N GLU A 69 -12.53 -4.78 12.99
CA GLU A 69 -13.87 -5.30 13.27
C GLU A 69 -13.83 -6.58 14.12
N LYS A 70 -12.91 -7.51 13.83
CA LYS A 70 -12.69 -8.69 14.68
C LYS A 70 -12.28 -8.30 16.10
N ALA A 71 -11.39 -7.31 16.24
CA ALA A 71 -10.96 -6.81 17.55
C ALA A 71 -12.14 -6.18 18.31
N ARG A 72 -12.96 -5.35 17.67
CA ARG A 72 -14.16 -4.74 18.28
C ARG A 72 -15.14 -5.79 18.78
N ALA A 73 -15.39 -6.83 18.00
CA ALA A 73 -16.27 -7.92 18.43
C ALA A 73 -15.72 -8.66 19.66
N VAL A 74 -14.41 -8.90 19.72
CA VAL A 74 -13.75 -9.49 20.89
C VAL A 74 -13.81 -8.57 22.11
N ILE A 75 -13.55 -7.27 21.92
CA ILE A 75 -13.63 -6.25 22.97
C ILE A 75 -15.03 -6.23 23.59
N LYS A 76 -16.09 -6.24 22.75
CA LYS A 76 -17.47 -6.25 23.23
C LYS A 76 -17.79 -7.51 24.03
N ASN A 77 -17.43 -8.68 23.53
CA ASN A 77 -17.63 -9.94 24.25
C ASN A 77 -16.88 -9.95 25.60
N LEU A 78 -15.66 -9.42 25.62
CA LEU A 78 -14.86 -9.32 26.85
C LEU A 78 -15.53 -8.36 27.84
N ALA A 79 -16.02 -7.21 27.37
CA ALA A 79 -16.77 -6.23 28.15
C ALA A 79 -17.97 -6.85 28.85
N GLU A 80 -18.78 -7.61 28.11
CA GLU A 80 -19.95 -8.29 28.67
C GLU A 80 -19.55 -9.39 29.67
N SER A 81 -18.51 -10.17 29.37
CA SER A 81 -18.07 -11.28 30.23
C SER A 81 -17.43 -10.83 31.55
N GLU A 82 -16.64 -9.76 31.51
CA GLU A 82 -15.95 -9.21 32.69
C GLU A 82 -16.72 -8.05 33.33
N LYS A 83 -17.90 -7.70 32.78
CA LYS A 83 -18.78 -6.63 33.26
C LYS A 83 -18.09 -5.26 33.29
N PHE A 84 -17.38 -4.92 32.22
CA PHE A 84 -16.83 -3.59 32.05
C PHE A 84 -17.94 -2.60 31.65
N ASP A 85 -18.03 -1.48 32.36
CA ASP A 85 -18.97 -0.40 32.03
C ASP A 85 -18.45 0.52 30.90
N LEU A 86 -17.12 0.66 30.78
CA LEU A 86 -16.49 1.51 29.80
C LEU A 86 -15.12 0.97 29.38
N ILE A 87 -14.84 1.03 28.07
CA ILE A 87 -13.53 0.77 27.49
C ILE A 87 -13.10 2.04 26.75
N VAL A 88 -11.90 2.53 27.07
CA VAL A 88 -11.36 3.78 26.52
C VAL A 88 -10.23 3.48 25.56
N GLU A 89 -10.32 4.02 24.35
CA GLU A 89 -9.24 4.05 23.37
C GLU A 89 -8.48 5.38 23.47
N ASN A 90 -7.18 5.39 23.15
CA ASN A 90 -6.33 6.60 23.07
C ASN A 90 -6.23 7.42 24.38
N ALA A 91 -6.15 6.75 25.54
CA ALA A 91 -5.86 7.43 26.80
C ALA A 91 -4.43 7.99 26.82
N VAL A 92 -4.26 9.25 27.26
CA VAL A 92 -2.93 9.87 27.43
C VAL A 92 -2.08 9.12 28.44
N TYR A 93 -2.73 8.59 29.49
CA TYR A 93 -2.11 7.71 30.48
C TYR A 93 -3.15 6.69 30.97
N ALA A 94 -2.74 5.44 31.10
CA ALA A 94 -3.52 4.38 31.72
C ALA A 94 -2.58 3.49 32.54
N ALA A 95 -2.94 3.24 33.80
CA ALA A 95 -2.16 2.34 34.65
C ALA A 95 -2.16 0.90 34.07
N PRO A 96 -1.08 0.12 34.22
CA PRO A 96 -1.05 -1.27 33.73
C PRO A 96 -2.19 -2.14 34.29
N SER A 97 -2.67 -1.83 35.49
CA SER A 97 -3.78 -2.54 36.15
C SER A 97 -5.11 -2.40 35.43
N VAL A 98 -5.32 -1.31 34.67
CA VAL A 98 -6.56 -1.07 33.89
C VAL A 98 -6.38 -1.41 32.40
N ASN A 99 -5.18 -1.80 31.98
CA ASN A 99 -4.88 -2.13 30.59
C ASN A 99 -5.32 -3.56 30.25
N ILE A 100 -6.33 -3.67 29.38
CA ILE A 100 -6.86 -4.95 28.91
C ILE A 100 -6.30 -5.40 27.54
N THR A 101 -5.38 -4.64 26.92
CA THR A 101 -4.87 -4.93 25.56
C THR A 101 -4.31 -6.35 25.45
N GLY A 102 -3.57 -6.82 26.46
CA GLY A 102 -3.05 -8.18 26.49
C GLY A 102 -4.15 -9.25 26.53
N LYS A 103 -5.26 -8.99 27.23
CA LYS A 103 -6.43 -9.88 27.27
C LYS A 103 -7.12 -9.92 25.91
N VAL A 104 -7.31 -8.77 25.27
CA VAL A 104 -7.92 -8.66 23.93
C VAL A 104 -7.08 -9.42 22.90
N ILE A 105 -5.75 -9.28 22.90
CA ILE A 105 -4.85 -10.01 21.99
C ILE A 105 -4.98 -11.53 22.19
N LYS A 106 -5.00 -12.00 23.45
CA LYS A 106 -5.20 -13.42 23.75
C LYS A 106 -6.53 -13.94 23.25
N ALA A 107 -7.62 -13.20 23.50
CA ALA A 107 -8.96 -13.58 23.06
C ALA A 107 -9.11 -13.55 21.53
N LEU A 108 -8.43 -12.62 20.85
CA LEU A 108 -8.40 -12.53 19.38
C LEU A 108 -7.66 -13.72 18.76
N ASN A 109 -6.53 -14.14 19.35
CA ASN A 109 -5.78 -15.31 18.89
C ASN A 109 -6.47 -16.65 19.22
N ALA A 110 -7.31 -16.69 20.27
CA ALA A 110 -8.07 -17.89 20.63
C ALA A 110 -9.27 -18.16 19.70
N LYS A 111 -9.72 -17.16 18.93
CA LYS A 111 -10.78 -17.28 17.90
C LYS A 111 -10.23 -17.63 16.50
N LYS A 112 -8.96 -18.03 16.38
CA LYS A 112 -8.36 -18.49 15.13
C LYS A 112 -8.86 -19.89 14.74
#